data_AF-A0A9W9CCB8-F1
#
_entry.id   AF-A0A9W9CCB8-F1
#
_cell.length_a   1.000
_cell.length_b   1.000
_cell.length_c   1.000
_cell.angle_alpha   90.00
_cell.angle_beta   90.00
_cell.angle_gamma   90.00
#
_symmetry.space_group_name_H-M   'P 1'
#
loop_
_entity.id
_entity.type
_entity.pdbx_description
1 polymer ?
#
loop_
_entity_poly.entity_id
_entity_poly.type
_entity_poly.pdbx_seq_one_letter_code
_entity_poly.pdbx_strand_id
1 'polypeptide(L)'
;MPRTTNDPEEYMMALKKVVYEDPSTTTRELFTKHLTDVPMPGSFVHDDWLKHATAHQVLLEKLAYHPAMAPNLQQTYSTPANDKNNVYFMWDFVGRTLGQLFRMDPELPNGITQEMWDVIGRTTMAANLILDSQKGMLDEMTELQYPEQKGRHPAFGEEILQLARDMLLLKDAVGEGCEVCARKTARDGAGGLFTCGEEWESGDLYEQIQKEGA
;
A
#
# COMPACT_ATOMS: atom_id res chain seq x y z
N MET A 1 -14.52 -3.66 -0.12
CA MET A 1 -13.38 -4.53 -0.51
C MET A 1 -13.21 -4.42 -2.02
N PRO A 2 -11.97 -4.35 -2.52
CA PRO A 2 -11.70 -4.37 -3.95
C PRO A 2 -12.34 -5.56 -4.67
N ARG A 3 -12.65 -5.38 -5.96
CA ARG A 3 -13.01 -6.49 -6.86
C ARG A 3 -11.79 -7.40 -6.99
N THR A 4 -11.99 -8.71 -7.07
CA THR A 4 -10.92 -9.68 -7.33
C THR A 4 -11.12 -10.38 -8.68
N THR A 5 -10.03 -10.88 -9.28
CA THR A 5 -10.08 -11.78 -10.45
C THR A 5 -9.04 -12.90 -10.31
N ASN A 6 -9.39 -14.11 -10.76
CA ASN A 6 -8.47 -15.23 -10.90
C ASN A 6 -8.01 -15.42 -12.35
N ASP A 7 -8.41 -14.53 -13.27
CA ASP A 7 -8.04 -14.55 -14.68
C ASP A 7 -6.85 -13.57 -14.91
N PRO A 8 -5.64 -14.08 -15.20
CA PRO A 8 -4.48 -13.25 -15.46
C PRO A 8 -4.66 -12.33 -16.69
N GLU A 9 -5.41 -12.76 -17.71
CA GLU A 9 -5.63 -11.92 -18.91
C GLU A 9 -6.53 -10.72 -18.58
N GLU A 10 -7.59 -10.94 -17.81
CA GLU A 10 -8.46 -9.86 -17.30
C GLU A 10 -7.64 -8.87 -16.47
N TYR A 11 -6.81 -9.37 -15.56
CA TYR A 11 -5.93 -8.54 -14.73
C TYR A 11 -4.97 -7.69 -15.57
N MET A 12 -4.25 -8.32 -16.50
CA MET A 12 -3.27 -7.63 -17.36
C MET A 12 -3.94 -6.62 -18.30
N MET A 13 -5.15 -6.91 -18.78
CA MET A 13 -5.93 -5.96 -19.58
C MET A 13 -6.35 -4.73 -18.77
N ALA A 14 -6.80 -4.93 -17.52
CA ALA A 14 -7.14 -3.85 -16.61
C ALA A 14 -5.91 -2.97 -16.28
N LEU A 15 -4.77 -3.59 -15.98
CA LEU A 15 -3.51 -2.88 -15.73
C LEU A 15 -3.05 -2.04 -16.92
N LYS A 16 -3.08 -2.60 -18.13
CA LYS A 16 -2.70 -1.87 -19.35
C LYS A 16 -3.51 -0.60 -19.51
N LYS A 17 -4.83 -0.64 -19.25
CA LYS A 17 -5.70 0.53 -19.37
C LYS A 17 -5.19 1.71 -18.53
N VAL A 18 -4.77 1.46 -17.29
CA VAL A 18 -4.26 2.50 -16.38
C VAL A 18 -2.94 3.10 -16.88
N VAL A 19 -2.03 2.26 -17.39
CA VAL A 19 -0.67 2.68 -17.81
C VAL A 19 -0.69 3.61 -19.03
N TYR A 20 -1.73 3.55 -19.86
CA TYR A 20 -1.82 4.31 -21.12
C TYR A 20 -2.66 5.60 -21.04
N GLU A 21 -3.03 6.07 -19.84
CA GLU A 21 -3.83 7.29 -19.70
C GLU A 21 -3.03 8.56 -20.04
N ASP A 22 -3.63 9.44 -20.86
CA ASP A 22 -3.03 10.73 -21.21
C ASP A 22 -3.21 11.72 -20.04
N PRO A 23 -2.11 12.18 -19.41
CA PRO A 23 -2.17 13.08 -18.26
C PRO A 23 -2.72 14.47 -18.62
N SER A 24 -2.76 14.83 -19.91
CA SER A 24 -3.29 16.10 -20.38
C SER A 24 -4.82 16.14 -20.49
N THR A 25 -5.47 14.98 -20.60
CA THR A 25 -6.93 14.87 -20.71
C THR A 25 -7.57 14.11 -19.55
N THR A 26 -6.80 13.33 -18.81
CA THR A 26 -7.29 12.51 -17.69
C THR A 26 -7.32 13.33 -16.40
N THR A 27 -8.48 13.39 -15.76
CA THR A 27 -8.66 14.05 -14.45
C THR A 27 -8.09 13.20 -13.32
N ARG A 28 -7.76 13.82 -12.19
CA ARG A 28 -7.33 13.12 -10.97
C ARG A 28 -8.38 12.13 -10.48
N GLU A 29 -9.66 12.48 -10.60
CA GLU A 29 -10.77 11.58 -10.30
C GLU A 29 -10.78 10.34 -11.21
N LEU A 30 -10.68 10.53 -12.54
CA LEU A 30 -10.72 9.43 -13.49
C LEU A 30 -9.55 8.47 -13.30
N PHE A 31 -8.33 9.00 -13.16
CA PHE A 31 -7.17 8.15 -12.89
C PHE A 31 -7.28 7.41 -11.56
N THR A 32 -7.72 8.09 -10.50
CA THR A 32 -7.92 7.42 -9.20
C THR A 32 -8.90 6.27 -9.39
N LYS A 33 -10.04 6.54 -10.02
CA LYS A 33 -11.04 5.52 -10.31
C LYS A 33 -10.46 4.37 -11.11
N HIS A 34 -9.69 4.64 -12.16
CA HIS A 34 -9.10 3.58 -12.97
C HIS A 34 -8.09 2.73 -12.20
N LEU A 35 -7.25 3.34 -11.34
CA LEU A 35 -6.38 2.61 -10.42
C LEU A 35 -7.16 1.77 -9.40
N THR A 36 -8.24 2.32 -8.85
CA THR A 36 -9.04 1.66 -7.81
C THR A 36 -10.00 0.62 -8.34
N ASP A 37 -10.34 0.70 -9.63
CA ASP A 37 -11.20 -0.26 -10.32
C ASP A 37 -10.40 -1.47 -10.88
N VAL A 38 -9.07 -1.44 -10.86
CA VAL A 38 -8.25 -2.62 -11.22
C VAL A 38 -8.62 -3.76 -10.27
N PRO A 39 -9.09 -4.91 -10.79
CA PRO A 39 -9.38 -6.04 -9.94
C PRO A 39 -8.08 -6.58 -9.33
N MET A 40 -8.09 -6.85 -8.03
CA MET A 40 -6.96 -7.47 -7.35
C MET A 40 -6.81 -8.92 -7.83
N PRO A 41 -5.60 -9.34 -8.21
CA PRO A 41 -5.36 -10.71 -8.62
C PRO A 41 -5.54 -11.64 -7.42
N GLY A 42 -6.17 -12.79 -7.64
CA GLY A 42 -6.46 -13.77 -6.58
C GLY A 42 -5.25 -14.64 -6.26
N SER A 43 -5.37 -15.96 -6.42
CA SER A 43 -4.40 -16.92 -5.87
C SER A 43 -3.08 -17.07 -6.65
N PHE A 44 -2.87 -16.28 -7.71
CA PHE A 44 -1.68 -16.39 -8.57
C PHE A 44 -0.59 -15.37 -8.25
N VAL A 45 -0.73 -14.61 -7.15
CA VAL A 45 0.24 -13.59 -6.74
C VAL A 45 0.74 -13.82 -5.33
N HIS A 46 1.90 -13.23 -5.03
CA HIS A 46 2.45 -13.28 -3.69
C HIS A 46 1.56 -12.55 -2.67
N ASP A 47 1.27 -13.19 -1.53
CA ASP A 47 0.38 -12.68 -0.50
C ASP A 47 0.73 -11.27 -0.02
N ASP A 48 2.03 -10.99 0.16
CA ASP A 48 2.45 -9.67 0.67
C ASP A 48 2.21 -8.58 -0.38
N TRP A 49 2.50 -8.87 -1.65
CA TRP A 49 2.16 -7.95 -2.73
C TRP A 49 0.66 -7.65 -2.72
N LEU A 50 -0.19 -8.69 -2.57
CA LEU A 50 -1.64 -8.55 -2.57
C LEU A 50 -2.14 -7.71 -1.40
N LYS A 51 -1.61 -7.94 -0.19
CA LYS A 51 -1.95 -7.16 1.00
C LYS A 51 -1.59 -5.68 0.82
N HIS A 52 -0.38 -5.39 0.35
CA HIS A 52 0.07 -4.03 0.14
C HIS A 52 -0.72 -3.34 -0.98
N ALA A 53 -0.96 -4.00 -2.12
CA ALA A 53 -1.78 -3.47 -3.22
C ALA A 53 -3.21 -3.19 -2.78
N THR A 54 -3.84 -4.12 -2.06
CA THR A 54 -5.20 -3.97 -1.51
C THR A 54 -5.28 -2.76 -0.56
N ALA A 55 -4.34 -2.66 0.38
CA ALA A 55 -4.34 -1.56 1.35
C ALA A 55 -4.16 -0.20 0.68
N HIS A 56 -3.24 -0.09 -0.29
CA HIS A 56 -3.03 1.15 -1.05
C HIS A 56 -4.23 1.52 -1.91
N GLN A 57 -4.89 0.54 -2.54
CA GLN A 57 -6.06 0.80 -3.36
C GLN A 57 -7.22 1.36 -2.53
N VAL A 58 -7.50 0.76 -1.37
CA VAL A 58 -8.55 1.23 -0.46
C VAL A 58 -8.19 2.61 0.12
N LEU A 59 -6.94 2.81 0.56
CA LEU A 59 -6.51 4.09 1.10
C LEU A 59 -6.56 5.20 0.04
N LEU A 60 -6.13 4.92 -1.19
CA LEU A 60 -6.15 5.89 -2.30
C LEU A 60 -7.58 6.35 -2.60
N GLU A 61 -8.54 5.43 -2.63
CA GLU A 61 -9.96 5.75 -2.84
C GLU A 61 -10.46 6.71 -1.74
N LYS A 62 -10.17 6.39 -0.47
CA LYS A 62 -10.58 7.23 0.67
C LYS A 62 -9.95 8.62 0.64
N LEU A 63 -8.69 8.71 0.25
CA LEU A 63 -8.00 10.00 0.11
C LEU A 63 -8.58 10.82 -1.04
N ALA A 64 -8.90 10.19 -2.18
CA ALA A 64 -9.45 10.89 -3.34
C ALA A 64 -10.83 11.51 -3.04
N TYR A 65 -11.70 10.78 -2.33
CA TYR A 65 -13.03 11.27 -1.97
C TYR A 65 -13.09 12.00 -0.62
N HIS A 66 -11.93 12.32 -0.03
CA HIS A 66 -11.86 13.19 1.12
C HIS A 66 -12.29 14.63 0.72
N PRO A 67 -13.07 15.37 1.54
CA PRO A 67 -13.57 16.69 1.17
C PRO A 67 -12.50 17.69 0.73
N ALA A 68 -11.30 17.61 1.32
CA ALA A 68 -10.16 18.46 0.97
C ALA A 68 -9.55 18.17 -0.42
N MET A 69 -9.89 17.06 -1.07
CA MET A 69 -9.47 16.74 -2.44
C MET A 69 -10.44 17.27 -3.51
N ALA A 70 -11.66 17.65 -3.13
CA ALA A 70 -12.68 18.13 -4.07
C ALA A 70 -12.19 19.25 -5.02
N PRO A 71 -11.39 20.25 -4.59
CA PRO A 71 -10.87 21.29 -5.50
C PRO A 71 -9.94 20.77 -6.60
N ASN A 72 -9.35 19.59 -6.41
CA ASN A 72 -8.31 19.01 -7.28
C ASN A 72 -8.85 17.93 -8.23
N LEU A 73 -9.94 17.24 -7.86
CA LEU A 73 -10.40 16.02 -8.52
C LEU A 73 -10.68 16.18 -10.02
N GLN A 74 -11.30 17.30 -10.40
CA GLN A 74 -11.69 17.57 -11.79
C GLN A 74 -10.55 18.15 -12.63
N GLN A 75 -9.41 18.47 -12.03
CA GLN A 75 -8.25 18.95 -12.76
C GLN A 75 -7.52 17.78 -13.41
N THR A 76 -6.99 18.00 -14.62
CA THR A 76 -6.12 17.03 -15.28
C THR A 76 -4.80 16.87 -14.53
N TYR A 77 -4.11 15.74 -14.71
CA TYR A 77 -2.79 15.52 -14.10
C TYR A 77 -1.78 16.58 -14.49
N SER A 78 -1.79 17.02 -15.76
CA SER A 78 -0.90 18.06 -16.26
C SER A 78 -1.19 19.44 -15.66
N THR A 79 -2.39 19.66 -15.14
CA THR A 79 -2.76 20.91 -14.46
C THR A 79 -2.26 20.88 -13.02
N PRO A 80 -1.52 21.91 -12.56
CA PRO A 80 -1.13 22.02 -11.16
C PRO A 80 -2.36 21.94 -10.23
N ALA A 81 -2.24 21.19 -9.14
CA ALA A 81 -3.32 21.06 -8.18
C ALA A 81 -3.68 22.42 -7.56
N ASN A 82 -4.98 22.69 -7.43
CA ASN A 82 -5.53 23.92 -6.86
C ASN A 82 -5.19 24.04 -5.36
N ASP A 83 -5.41 22.97 -4.60
CA ASP A 83 -5.21 22.92 -3.15
C ASP A 83 -4.20 21.84 -2.78
N LYS A 84 -2.95 22.22 -2.55
CA LYS A 84 -1.84 21.32 -2.26
C LYS A 84 -1.70 21.09 -0.76
N ASN A 85 -2.75 20.51 -0.19
CA ASN A 85 -2.85 20.20 1.24
C ASN A 85 -2.30 18.80 1.58
N ASN A 86 -2.28 18.46 2.88
CA ASN A 86 -1.80 17.15 3.37
C ASN A 86 -2.51 15.95 2.72
N VAL A 87 -3.81 16.06 2.42
CA VAL A 87 -4.58 14.98 1.80
C VAL A 87 -4.17 14.80 0.34
N TYR A 88 -3.97 15.90 -0.40
CA TYR A 88 -3.42 15.84 -1.75
C TYR A 88 -2.03 15.23 -1.79
N PHE A 89 -1.16 15.64 -0.86
CA PHE A 89 0.17 15.05 -0.73
C PHE A 89 0.10 13.53 -0.51
N MET A 90 -0.73 13.09 0.45
CA MET A 90 -0.90 11.66 0.72
C MET A 90 -1.53 10.90 -0.44
N TRP A 91 -2.52 11.49 -1.12
CA TRP A 91 -3.14 10.89 -2.31
C TRP A 91 -2.10 10.66 -3.42
N ASP A 92 -1.24 11.64 -3.68
CA ASP A 92 -0.18 11.51 -4.70
C ASP A 92 0.90 10.49 -4.28
N PHE A 93 1.29 10.50 -3.01
CA PHE A 93 2.27 9.55 -2.46
C PHE A 93 1.78 8.10 -2.51
N VAL A 94 0.55 7.85 -2.05
CA VAL A 94 -0.10 6.53 -2.06
C VAL A 94 -0.36 6.08 -3.50
N GLY A 95 -0.82 6.98 -4.37
CA GLY A 95 -1.09 6.69 -5.78
C GLY A 95 0.17 6.27 -6.55
N ARG A 96 1.30 6.96 -6.33
CA ARG A 96 2.60 6.56 -6.91
C ARG A 96 3.07 5.20 -6.41
N THR A 97 2.83 4.90 -5.13
CA THR A 97 3.20 3.60 -4.53
C THR A 97 2.34 2.46 -5.09
N LEU A 98 1.03 2.68 -5.26
CA LEU A 98 0.15 1.72 -5.93
C LEU A 98 0.56 1.52 -7.40
N GLY A 99 0.89 2.60 -8.11
CA GLY A 99 1.41 2.52 -9.47
C GLY A 99 2.73 1.74 -9.58
N GLN A 100 3.58 1.76 -8.56
CA GLN A 100 4.78 0.94 -8.48
C GLN A 100 4.41 -0.54 -8.29
N LEU A 101 3.51 -0.84 -7.34
CA LEU A 101 2.97 -2.20 -7.12
C LEU A 101 2.41 -2.83 -8.40
N PHE A 102 1.64 -2.07 -9.17
CA PHE A 102 1.05 -2.54 -10.43
C PHE A 102 2.05 -2.72 -11.58
N ARG A 103 3.28 -2.20 -11.46
CA ARG A 103 4.36 -2.42 -12.44
C ARG A 103 5.31 -3.55 -12.04
N MET A 104 5.28 -3.99 -10.78
CA MET A 104 6.01 -5.18 -10.36
C MET A 104 5.41 -6.40 -11.04
N ASP A 105 6.28 -7.37 -11.34
CA ASP A 105 5.83 -8.67 -11.80
C ASP A 105 5.00 -9.33 -10.68
N PRO A 106 3.72 -9.62 -10.89
CA PRO A 106 2.89 -10.26 -9.87
C PRO A 106 3.37 -11.69 -9.54
N GLU A 107 4.14 -12.33 -10.44
CA GLU A 107 4.72 -13.67 -10.29
C GLU A 107 6.13 -13.66 -9.70
N LEU A 108 6.58 -12.52 -9.12
CA LEU A 108 7.93 -12.36 -8.55
C LEU A 108 8.36 -13.63 -7.77
N PRO A 109 9.51 -14.24 -8.14
CA PRO A 109 9.93 -15.52 -7.57
C PRO A 109 10.06 -15.42 -6.06
N ASN A 110 9.58 -16.44 -5.34
CA ASN A 110 9.59 -16.61 -3.88
C ASN A 110 10.76 -15.86 -3.18
N GLY A 111 10.51 -14.61 -2.79
CA GLY A 111 11.51 -13.72 -2.20
C GLY A 111 11.08 -12.25 -2.23
N ILE A 112 11.44 -11.50 -1.20
CA ILE A 112 11.19 -10.06 -1.14
C ILE A 112 12.23 -9.36 -2.02
N THR A 113 11.81 -8.85 -3.17
CA THR A 113 12.69 -8.06 -4.03
C THR A 113 13.01 -6.70 -3.39
N GLN A 114 14.04 -6.03 -3.90
CA GLN A 114 14.36 -4.65 -3.51
C GLN A 114 13.16 -3.70 -3.76
N GLU A 115 12.38 -3.95 -4.81
CA GLU A 115 11.18 -3.19 -5.15
C GLU A 115 10.08 -3.40 -4.10
N MET A 116 9.92 -4.62 -3.61
CA MET A 116 8.98 -4.92 -2.52
C MET A 116 9.43 -4.31 -1.19
N TRP A 117 10.74 -4.28 -0.90
CA TRP A 117 11.27 -3.55 0.26
C TRP A 117 10.97 -2.05 0.21
N ASP A 118 11.08 -1.42 -0.97
CA ASP A 118 10.71 -0.02 -1.15
C ASP A 118 9.21 0.20 -0.90
N VAL A 119 8.35 -0.70 -1.38
CA VAL A 119 6.91 -0.66 -1.06
C VAL A 119 6.66 -0.77 0.43
N ILE A 120 7.28 -1.72 1.13
CA ILE A 120 7.10 -1.89 2.58
C ILE A 120 7.53 -0.61 3.31
N GLY A 121 8.65 -0.01 2.89
CA GLY A 121 9.12 1.27 3.40
C GLY A 121 8.11 2.41 3.17
N ARG A 122 7.58 2.54 1.95
CA ARG A 122 6.56 3.54 1.59
C ARG A 122 5.24 3.31 2.30
N THR A 123 4.83 2.06 2.49
CA THR A 123 3.64 1.66 3.26
C THR A 123 3.76 2.16 4.70
N THR A 124 4.90 1.85 5.33
CA THR A 124 5.19 2.24 6.71
C THR A 124 5.28 3.76 6.84
N MET A 125 5.90 4.44 5.86
CA MET A 125 5.99 5.89 5.82
C MET A 125 4.60 6.53 5.68
N ALA A 126 3.77 6.06 4.74
CA ALA A 126 2.42 6.58 4.56
C ALA A 126 1.60 6.47 5.85
N ALA A 127 1.65 5.31 6.50
CA ALA A 127 0.95 5.09 7.76
C ALA A 127 1.44 6.04 8.87
N ASN A 128 2.76 6.18 9.05
CA ASN A 128 3.32 7.08 10.07
C ASN A 128 3.02 8.56 9.81
N LEU A 129 2.97 9.00 8.55
CA LEU A 129 2.59 10.36 8.19
C LEU A 129 1.11 10.63 8.47
N ILE A 130 0.22 9.69 8.14
CA ILE A 130 -1.22 9.81 8.40
C ILE A 130 -1.53 9.79 9.90
N LEU A 131 -0.85 8.93 10.65
CA LEU A 131 -1.03 8.77 12.10
C LEU A 131 -0.30 9.83 12.93
N ASP A 132 0.47 10.70 12.28
CA ASP A 132 1.32 11.71 12.94
C ASP A 132 2.26 11.09 14.00
N SER A 133 2.79 9.88 13.72
CA SER A 133 3.68 9.15 14.64
C SER A 133 4.92 9.96 15.01
N GLN A 134 5.40 10.76 14.05
CA GLN A 134 6.33 11.85 14.31
C GLN A 134 5.58 13.17 14.13
N LYS A 135 5.27 13.81 15.25
CA LYS A 135 4.42 15.00 15.31
C LYS A 135 4.86 16.07 14.31
N GLY A 136 3.95 16.45 13.42
CA GLY A 136 4.11 17.50 12.42
C GLY A 136 4.92 17.12 11.18
N MET A 137 5.37 15.87 11.04
CA MET A 137 6.22 15.48 9.92
C MET A 137 5.51 15.65 8.55
N LEU A 138 4.22 15.30 8.47
CA LEU A 138 3.47 15.47 7.22
C LEU A 138 3.29 16.95 6.86
N ASP A 139 3.04 17.79 7.86
CA ASP A 139 2.94 19.24 7.68
C ASP A 139 4.27 19.78 7.15
N GLU A 140 5.39 19.45 7.80
CA GLU A 140 6.73 19.88 7.38
C GLU A 140 7.06 19.44 5.95
N MET A 141 6.77 18.19 5.60
CA MET A 141 6.99 17.68 4.24
C MET A 141 6.13 18.38 3.19
N THR A 142 4.85 18.60 3.50
CA THR A 142 3.91 19.27 2.60
C THR A 142 4.30 20.73 2.40
N GLU A 143 4.67 21.43 3.47
CA GLU A 143 5.10 22.84 3.43
C GLU A 143 6.47 23.02 2.77
N LEU A 144 7.38 22.04 2.90
CA LEU A 144 8.66 22.04 2.18
C LEU A 144 8.43 21.89 0.66
N GLN A 145 7.47 21.06 0.27
CA GLN A 145 7.17 20.83 -1.14
C GLN A 145 6.34 21.97 -1.76
N TYR A 146 5.44 22.56 -0.97
CA TYR A 146 4.48 23.57 -1.40
C TYR A 146 4.48 24.80 -0.46
N PRO A 147 5.61 25.55 -0.41
CA PRO A 147 5.77 26.65 0.53
C PRO A 147 4.72 27.76 0.36
N GLU A 148 4.16 27.90 -0.86
CA GLU A 148 3.12 28.87 -1.18
C GLU A 148 1.75 28.53 -0.58
N GLN A 149 1.54 27.29 -0.11
CA GLN A 149 0.28 26.80 0.47
C GLN A 149 0.43 26.36 1.93
N LYS A 150 1.36 26.99 2.66
CA LYS A 150 1.65 26.70 4.08
C LYS A 150 0.40 26.74 4.97
N GLY A 151 0.31 25.84 5.95
CA GLY A 151 -0.78 25.79 6.95
C GLY A 151 -2.06 25.09 6.47
N ARG A 152 -2.04 24.41 5.33
CA ARG A 152 -3.19 23.69 4.76
C ARG A 152 -3.19 22.23 5.21
N HIS A 153 -3.54 21.99 6.47
CA HIS A 153 -3.44 20.68 7.13
C HIS A 153 -4.83 20.13 7.52
N PRO A 154 -5.69 19.77 6.55
CA PRO A 154 -6.97 19.14 6.86
C PRO A 154 -6.74 17.82 7.60
N ALA A 155 -7.53 17.58 8.65
CA ALA A 155 -7.47 16.35 9.42
C ALA A 155 -7.97 15.15 8.61
N PHE A 156 -7.37 13.98 8.83
CA PHE A 156 -7.87 12.71 8.30
C PHE A 156 -9.06 12.21 9.12
N GLY A 157 -10.05 11.63 8.45
CA GLY A 157 -11.17 10.94 9.10
C GLY A 157 -10.77 9.56 9.66
N GLU A 158 -11.59 9.03 10.56
CA GLU A 158 -11.28 7.78 11.29
C GLU A 158 -11.08 6.57 10.36
N GLU A 159 -11.79 6.49 9.23
CA GLU A 159 -11.59 5.40 8.27
C GLU A 159 -10.17 5.39 7.69
N ILE A 160 -9.61 6.58 7.39
CA ILE A 160 -8.24 6.72 6.90
C ILE A 160 -7.23 6.41 8.00
N LEU A 161 -7.50 6.87 9.23
CA LEU A 161 -6.65 6.58 10.39
C LEU A 161 -6.61 5.08 10.69
N GLN A 162 -7.75 4.38 10.62
CA GLN A 162 -7.81 2.94 10.83
C GLN A 162 -7.06 2.17 9.74
N LEU A 163 -7.22 2.54 8.46
CA LEU A 163 -6.45 1.93 7.37
C LEU A 163 -4.94 2.12 7.56
N ALA A 164 -4.50 3.28 8.04
CA ALA A 164 -3.11 3.52 8.36
C ALA A 164 -2.61 2.64 9.52
N ARG A 165 -3.42 2.39 10.55
CA ARG A 165 -3.11 1.41 11.61
C ARG A 165 -2.95 0.01 11.05
N ASP A 166 -3.89 -0.42 10.20
CA ASP A 166 -3.86 -1.74 9.57
C ASP A 166 -2.62 -1.91 8.67
N MET A 167 -2.20 -0.83 7.98
CA MET A 167 -0.98 -0.81 7.17
C MET A 167 0.30 -1.04 7.96
N LEU A 168 0.37 -0.59 9.23
CA LEU A 168 1.54 -0.88 10.08
C LEU A 168 1.65 -2.37 10.44
N LEU A 169 0.52 -3.08 10.52
CA LEU A 169 0.48 -4.51 10.82
C LEU A 169 0.89 -5.38 9.61
N LEU A 170 0.92 -4.82 8.41
CA LEU A 170 1.40 -5.54 7.21
C LEU A 170 2.88 -5.88 7.31
N LYS A 171 3.66 -5.07 8.04
CA LYS A 171 5.09 -5.27 8.24
C LYS A 171 5.40 -6.55 9.03
N ASP A 172 4.51 -6.95 9.94
CA ASP A 172 4.71 -8.10 10.82
C ASP A 172 4.36 -9.45 10.15
N ALA A 173 3.66 -9.41 9.01
CA ALA A 173 3.39 -10.60 8.19
C ALA A 173 4.60 -11.04 7.34
N VAL A 174 5.57 -10.14 7.20
CA VAL A 174 6.90 -10.42 6.69
C VAL A 174 7.70 -11.02 7.85
N GLY A 175 7.40 -12.27 8.21
CA GLY A 175 8.17 -12.99 9.22
C GLY A 175 9.65 -12.80 8.91
N GLU A 176 10.43 -12.26 9.86
CA GLU A 176 11.80 -11.78 9.66
C GLU A 176 12.55 -12.81 8.84
N GLY A 177 12.65 -12.60 7.53
CA GLY A 177 13.28 -13.57 6.66
C GLY A 177 14.72 -13.67 7.14
N CYS A 178 15.21 -14.87 7.46
CA CYS A 178 16.60 -15.00 7.84
C CYS A 178 17.46 -14.37 6.74
N GLU A 179 18.27 -13.36 7.07
CA GLU A 179 19.07 -12.59 6.10
C GLU A 179 19.99 -13.48 5.24
N VAL A 180 20.25 -14.71 5.69
CA VAL A 180 21.08 -15.69 4.99
C VAL A 180 20.27 -16.54 3.99
N CYS A 181 19.01 -16.86 4.29
CA CYS A 181 18.26 -17.90 3.55
C CYS A 181 16.86 -17.48 3.07
N ALA A 182 16.41 -16.25 3.36
CA ALA A 182 15.15 -15.62 2.91
C ALA A 182 13.84 -16.41 3.19
N ARG A 183 13.89 -17.50 3.96
CA ARG A 183 12.70 -18.22 4.43
C ARG A 183 12.05 -17.45 5.57
N LYS A 184 10.71 -17.37 5.56
CA LYS A 184 9.89 -16.78 6.63
C LYS A 184 10.29 -17.40 7.97
N THR A 185 10.83 -16.62 8.90
CA THR A 185 10.90 -17.07 10.29
C THR A 185 9.60 -16.64 10.98
N ALA A 186 8.90 -17.61 11.58
CA ALA A 186 7.81 -17.28 12.48
C ALA A 186 8.42 -16.86 13.82
N ARG A 187 7.96 -15.74 14.39
CA ARG A 187 8.23 -15.40 15.79
C ARG A 187 7.30 -16.22 16.67
N ASP A 188 7.84 -17.14 17.44
CA ASP A 188 7.18 -17.69 18.61
C ASP A 188 7.17 -16.63 19.73
N GLY A 189 6.06 -16.57 20.48
CA GLY A 189 5.73 -15.52 21.45
C GLY A 189 6.65 -15.41 22.69
N ALA A 190 7.88 -15.92 22.62
CA ALA A 190 8.83 -15.99 23.72
C ALA A 190 10.19 -15.28 23.47
N GLY A 191 10.42 -14.66 22.29
CA GLY A 191 11.57 -13.77 22.08
C GLY A 191 12.95 -14.44 22.02
N GLY A 192 13.03 -15.69 21.53
CA GLY A 192 14.30 -16.38 21.28
C GLY A 192 14.82 -16.17 19.85
N LEU A 193 16.13 -15.94 19.69
CA LEU A 193 16.83 -15.93 18.39
C LEU A 193 17.15 -17.37 17.94
N PHE A 194 16.78 -17.78 16.73
CA PHE A 194 17.23 -19.06 16.13
C PHE A 194 18.08 -18.89 14.86
N THR A 195 19.02 -19.84 14.68
CA THR A 195 19.92 -20.00 13.53
C THR A 195 19.29 -20.83 12.41
N CYS A 196 19.49 -20.47 11.12
CA CYS A 196 18.87 -21.14 9.96
C CYS A 196 19.33 -22.60 9.83
N GLY A 197 18.38 -23.55 9.92
CA GLY A 197 18.57 -24.95 9.54
C GLY A 197 17.77 -25.95 10.39
N GLU A 198 16.57 -26.32 9.95
CA GLU A 198 16.03 -27.69 9.93
C GLU A 198 14.67 -27.66 9.20
N GLU A 199 14.38 -28.71 8.42
CA GLU A 199 13.20 -28.84 7.57
C GLU A 199 11.92 -28.89 8.42
N TRP A 200 10.98 -27.97 8.16
CA TRP A 200 9.63 -28.04 8.73
C TRP A 200 8.70 -28.60 7.65
N GLU A 201 8.33 -29.87 7.76
CA GLU A 201 7.24 -30.45 6.97
C GLU A 201 5.93 -29.76 7.37
N SER A 202 5.14 -29.35 6.37
CA SER A 202 3.97 -28.48 6.49
C SER A 202 2.75 -29.10 7.20
N GLY A 203 2.94 -30.06 8.11
CA GLY A 203 1.88 -30.77 8.84
C GLY A 203 1.64 -30.27 10.28
N ASP A 204 2.67 -29.73 10.95
CA ASP A 204 2.63 -29.61 12.42
C ASP A 204 1.88 -28.39 12.96
N LEU A 205 1.71 -27.32 12.16
CA LEU A 205 1.07 -26.08 12.64
C LEU A 205 -0.45 -26.23 12.84
N TYR A 206 -1.10 -27.13 12.09
CA TYR A 206 -2.55 -27.35 12.20
C TYR A 206 -2.92 -28.18 13.43
N GLU A 207 -2.03 -29.08 13.87
CA GLU A 207 -2.25 -29.90 15.08
C GLU A 207 -1.92 -29.15 16.38
N GLN A 208 -0.97 -28.21 16.38
CA GLN A 208 -0.65 -27.41 17.57
C GLN A 208 -1.77 -26.42 17.92
N ILE A 209 -2.38 -25.76 16.93
CA ILE A 209 -3.48 -24.80 17.16
C ILE A 209 -4.72 -25.50 17.76
N GLN A 210 -4.95 -26.78 17.48
CA GLN A 210 -6.05 -27.53 18.08
C GLN A 210 -5.80 -27.98 19.53
N LYS A 211 -4.54 -28.09 19.96
CA LYS A 211 -4.21 -28.51 21.34
C LYS A 211 -4.19 -27.38 22.35
N GLU A 212 -3.96 -26.13 21.92
CA GLU A 212 -3.93 -24.97 22.83
C GLU A 212 -5.30 -24.27 22.98
N GLY A 213 -6.32 -24.77 22.27
CA GLY A 213 -7.70 -24.29 22.33
C GLY A 213 -8.70 -25.26 22.99
N ALA A 214 -8.25 -26.16 23.86
CA ALA A 214 -9.09 -27.10 24.61
C ALA A 214 -8.83 -27.04 26.13
#